data_AF-A0A934TX19-F1
#
_entry.id   AF-A0A934TX19-F1
#
_cell.length_a   1.000
_cell.length_b   1.000
_cell.length_c   1.000
_cell.angle_alpha   90.00
_cell.angle_beta   90.00
_cell.angle_gamma   90.00
#
_symmetry.space_group_name_H-M   'P 1'
#
loop_
_entity.id
_entity.type
_entity.pdbx_description
1 polymer ?
#
loop_
_entity_poly.entity_id
_entity_poly.type
_entity_poly.pdbx_seq_one_letter_code
_entity_poly.pdbx_strand_id
1 'polypeptide(L)'
;MRALLVSLVAVLGSLAASSFAQSELDRAKNLAMCLEGRYPSLCKRSWLTSQELPKVEAAERRENLKTCMSGRYASLCKREWLSPNESREVLLAERRENLKTCMSGRFKSLCKKSLLTQAELTQVLAAEAAENLKTCLSGRYPSLCDRALLSPQQLAQAQEAERSAAAARPQQSRRSSSGLAGRSGYGGCEDGHWIESVLSDGSIVKLEDGSVWEVDGADSVDSALWLPVSEIVACDNKLINTDDNESVSAHRIR
;
A
#
# COMPACT_ATOMS: atom_id res chain seq x y z
N MET A 1 45.34 -20.00 -50.58
CA MET A 1 44.71 -18.66 -50.37
C MET A 1 43.22 -18.59 -50.73
N ARG A 2 42.72 -19.27 -51.77
CA ARG A 2 41.29 -19.21 -52.15
C ARG A 2 40.30 -19.90 -51.18
N ALA A 3 40.69 -20.99 -50.51
CA ALA A 3 39.80 -21.70 -49.57
C ALA A 3 39.54 -20.95 -48.26
N LEU A 4 40.53 -20.19 -47.74
CA LEU A 4 40.39 -19.39 -46.53
C LEU A 4 39.49 -18.15 -46.73
N LEU A 5 39.46 -17.59 -47.94
CA LEU A 5 38.58 -16.46 -48.29
C LEU A 5 37.10 -16.87 -48.39
N VAL A 6 36.81 -18.08 -48.86
CA VAL A 6 35.41 -18.58 -48.97
C VAL A 6 34.82 -18.90 -47.58
N SER A 7 35.61 -19.47 -46.67
CA SER A 7 35.16 -19.74 -45.29
C SER A 7 34.96 -18.47 -44.46
N LEU A 8 35.75 -17.41 -44.67
CA LEU A 8 35.59 -16.13 -43.95
C LEU A 8 34.31 -15.40 -44.37
N VAL A 9 33.96 -15.42 -45.66
CA VAL A 9 32.74 -14.79 -46.19
C VAL A 9 31.47 -15.51 -45.71
N ALA A 10 31.50 -16.85 -45.60
CA ALA A 10 30.36 -17.63 -45.09
C ALA A 10 30.08 -17.37 -43.60
N VAL A 11 31.12 -17.28 -42.76
CA VAL A 11 30.97 -17.01 -41.31
C VAL A 11 30.50 -15.57 -41.05
N LEU A 12 30.99 -14.59 -41.82
CA LEU A 12 30.52 -13.19 -41.76
C LEU A 12 29.06 -13.04 -42.21
N GLY A 13 28.63 -13.80 -43.22
CA GLY A 13 27.23 -13.82 -43.68
C GLY A 13 26.25 -14.40 -42.65
N SER A 14 26.65 -15.43 -41.90
CA SER A 14 25.82 -16.05 -40.85
C SER A 14 25.66 -15.14 -39.62
N LEU A 15 26.73 -14.46 -39.19
CA LEU A 15 26.68 -13.53 -38.05
C LEU A 15 25.81 -12.29 -38.33
N ALA A 16 25.86 -11.77 -39.57
CA ALA A 16 25.04 -10.63 -39.96
C ALA A 16 23.54 -10.97 -39.94
N ALA A 17 23.13 -12.10 -40.53
CA ALA A 17 21.73 -12.53 -40.56
C ALA A 17 21.12 -12.74 -39.16
N SER A 18 21.90 -13.28 -38.21
CA SER A 18 21.47 -13.43 -36.81
C SER A 18 21.25 -12.07 -36.12
N SER A 19 22.11 -11.09 -36.38
CA SER A 19 21.99 -9.75 -35.77
C SER A 19 20.79 -8.95 -36.30
N PHE A 20 20.48 -9.06 -37.61
CA PHE A 20 19.28 -8.44 -38.18
C PHE A 20 18.00 -9.08 -37.64
N ALA A 21 17.93 -10.41 -37.55
CA ALA A 21 16.76 -11.11 -37.01
C ALA A 21 16.51 -10.77 -35.53
N GLN A 22 17.56 -10.61 -34.73
CA GLN A 22 17.46 -10.16 -33.34
C GLN A 22 16.93 -8.72 -33.26
N SER A 23 17.43 -7.81 -34.09
CA SER A 23 16.95 -6.41 -34.14
C SER A 23 15.47 -6.29 -34.54
N GLU A 24 15.00 -7.12 -35.47
CA GLU A 24 13.59 -7.15 -35.88
C GLU A 24 12.69 -7.66 -34.75
N LEU A 25 13.12 -8.73 -34.06
CA LEU A 25 12.40 -9.27 -32.91
C LEU A 25 12.31 -8.25 -31.77
N ASP A 26 13.40 -7.54 -31.49
CA ASP A 26 13.42 -6.52 -30.43
C ASP A 26 12.56 -5.31 -30.79
N ARG A 27 12.53 -4.88 -32.07
CA ARG A 27 11.59 -3.85 -32.52
C ARG A 27 10.14 -4.31 -32.40
N ALA A 28 9.84 -5.56 -32.75
CA ALA A 28 8.50 -6.13 -32.63
C ALA A 28 8.04 -6.21 -31.16
N LYS A 29 8.92 -6.64 -30.24
CA LYS A 29 8.64 -6.63 -28.79
C LYS A 29 8.41 -5.22 -28.27
N ASN A 30 9.24 -4.26 -28.66
CA ASN A 30 9.06 -2.86 -28.29
C ASN A 30 7.71 -2.33 -28.78
N LEU A 31 7.36 -2.57 -30.05
CA LEU A 31 6.08 -2.17 -30.60
C LEU A 31 4.91 -2.80 -29.84
N ALA A 32 4.97 -4.10 -29.53
CA ALA A 32 3.94 -4.78 -28.76
C ALA A 32 3.75 -4.13 -27.37
N MET A 33 4.84 -3.89 -26.64
CA MET A 33 4.84 -3.21 -25.36
C MET A 33 4.27 -1.78 -25.44
N CYS A 34 4.65 -1.03 -26.48
CA CYS A 34 4.11 0.31 -26.73
C CYS A 34 2.61 0.29 -27.01
N LEU A 35 2.12 -0.69 -27.79
CA LEU A 35 0.71 -0.83 -28.15
C LEU A 35 -0.18 -1.29 -26.98
N GLU A 36 0.41 -1.80 -25.90
CA GLU A 36 -0.32 -1.98 -24.64
C GLU A 36 -0.72 -0.63 -24.02
N GLY A 37 0.08 0.42 -24.23
CA GLY A 37 -0.17 1.78 -23.73
C GLY A 37 -0.04 1.96 -22.22
N ARG A 38 0.14 0.87 -21.46
CA ARG A 38 0.16 0.86 -19.99
C ARG A 38 1.46 1.39 -19.39
N TYR A 39 2.58 1.18 -20.08
CA TYR A 39 3.92 1.53 -19.58
C TYR A 39 4.66 2.44 -20.56
N PRO A 40 4.25 3.73 -20.72
CA PRO A 40 4.90 4.66 -21.64
C PRO A 40 6.41 4.82 -21.40
N SER A 41 6.87 4.66 -20.15
CA SER A 41 8.29 4.73 -19.79
C SER A 41 9.13 3.57 -20.33
N LEU A 42 8.50 2.43 -20.62
CA LEU A 42 9.18 1.25 -21.20
C LEU A 42 9.10 1.25 -22.74
N CYS A 43 8.25 2.10 -23.32
CA CYS A 43 8.11 2.25 -24.76
C CYS A 43 9.25 3.09 -25.35
N LYS A 44 10.16 2.46 -26.11
CA LYS A 44 11.21 3.19 -26.84
C LYS A 44 10.62 3.81 -28.11
N ARG A 45 10.10 5.04 -27.98
CA ARG A 45 9.46 5.76 -29.09
C ARG A 45 10.38 6.01 -30.27
N SER A 46 11.69 6.13 -30.05
CA SER A 46 12.70 6.28 -31.11
C SER A 46 12.85 5.05 -32.01
N TRP A 47 12.31 3.90 -31.61
CA TRP A 47 12.34 2.66 -32.38
C TRP A 47 11.07 2.44 -33.21
N LEU A 48 10.12 3.38 -33.16
CA LEU A 48 8.84 3.30 -33.85
C LEU A 48 8.90 4.02 -35.20
N THR A 49 8.15 3.48 -36.15
CA THR A 49 7.88 4.15 -37.43
C THR A 49 6.83 5.24 -37.28
N SER A 50 6.79 6.15 -38.26
CA SER A 50 5.79 7.23 -38.29
C SER A 50 4.35 6.72 -38.38
N GLN A 51 4.12 5.49 -38.87
CA GLN A 51 2.79 4.87 -38.93
C GLN A 51 2.40 4.17 -37.62
N GLU A 52 3.36 3.79 -36.79
CA GLU A 52 3.15 3.14 -35.50
C GLU A 52 2.85 4.15 -34.39
N LEU A 53 3.51 5.32 -34.43
CA LEU A 53 3.37 6.36 -33.41
C LEU A 53 1.90 6.74 -33.11
N PRO A 54 1.03 7.03 -34.10
CA PRO A 54 -0.37 7.36 -33.81
C PRO A 54 -1.15 6.23 -33.15
N LYS A 55 -0.81 4.96 -33.46
CA LYS A 55 -1.46 3.79 -32.87
C LYS A 55 -1.05 3.63 -31.40
N VAL A 56 0.23 3.85 -31.11
CA VAL A 56 0.77 3.83 -29.74
C VAL A 56 0.15 4.96 -28.92
N GLU A 57 0.08 6.19 -29.45
CA GLU A 57 -0.56 7.32 -28.75
C GLU A 57 -2.05 7.08 -28.49
N ALA A 58 -2.77 6.42 -29.41
CA ALA A 58 -4.15 6.03 -29.18
C ALA A 58 -4.27 4.97 -28.07
N ALA A 59 -3.37 3.99 -28.02
CA ALA A 59 -3.32 3.00 -26.95
C ALA A 59 -3.02 3.62 -25.59
N GLU A 60 -2.03 4.51 -25.51
CA GLU A 60 -1.66 5.26 -24.30
C GLU A 60 -2.82 6.13 -23.81
N ARG A 61 -3.51 6.86 -24.71
CA ARG A 61 -4.70 7.65 -24.36
C ARG A 61 -5.84 6.79 -23.85
N ARG A 62 -6.06 5.61 -24.44
CA ARG A 62 -7.09 4.66 -23.99
C ARG A 62 -6.80 4.12 -22.58
N GLU A 63 -5.57 3.71 -22.28
CA GLU A 63 -5.22 3.25 -20.93
C GLU A 63 -5.22 4.40 -19.91
N ASN A 64 -4.86 5.62 -20.32
CA ASN A 64 -5.01 6.81 -19.49
C ASN A 64 -6.48 7.06 -19.13
N LEU A 65 -7.38 7.07 -20.13
CA LEU A 65 -8.81 7.23 -19.91
C LEU A 65 -9.35 6.15 -18.97
N LYS A 66 -8.93 4.90 -19.14
CA LYS A 66 -9.32 3.79 -18.25
C LYS A 66 -8.88 4.04 -16.80
N THR A 67 -7.64 4.50 -16.60
CA THR A 67 -7.13 4.86 -15.27
C THR A 67 -7.94 6.00 -14.66
N CYS A 68 -8.19 7.06 -15.44
CA CYS A 68 -9.01 8.20 -15.03
C CYS A 68 -10.44 7.80 -14.65
N MET A 69 -11.10 7.00 -15.50
CA MET A 69 -12.48 6.54 -15.30
C MET A 69 -12.64 5.59 -14.11
N SER A 70 -11.55 5.06 -13.56
CA SER A 70 -11.61 4.34 -12.28
C SER A 70 -11.98 5.25 -11.10
N GLY A 71 -11.71 6.56 -11.21
CA GLY A 71 -11.89 7.54 -10.14
C GLY A 71 -10.93 7.40 -8.94
N ARG A 72 -10.16 6.30 -8.87
CA ARG A 72 -9.29 5.95 -7.73
C ARG A 72 -7.93 6.62 -7.79
N TYR A 73 -7.35 6.70 -8.98
CA TYR A 73 -5.97 7.11 -9.18
C TYR A 73 -5.88 8.48 -9.85
N ALA A 74 -6.48 9.50 -9.20
CA ALA A 74 -6.53 10.86 -9.75
C ALA A 74 -5.14 11.45 -10.05
N SER A 75 -4.11 11.08 -9.29
CA SER A 75 -2.71 11.49 -9.52
C SER A 75 -2.06 10.85 -10.75
N LEU A 76 -2.55 9.67 -11.18
CA LEU A 76 -2.06 8.97 -12.37
C LEU A 76 -2.87 9.30 -13.63
N CYS A 77 -3.98 10.05 -13.48
CA CYS A 77 -4.81 10.49 -14.57
C CYS A 77 -4.21 11.74 -15.24
N LYS A 78 -3.72 11.60 -16.48
CA LYS A 78 -3.28 12.73 -17.31
C LYS A 78 -4.50 13.43 -17.89
N ARG A 79 -4.95 14.49 -17.24
CA ARG A 79 -6.19 15.20 -17.61
C ARG A 79 -6.06 15.95 -18.92
N GLU A 80 -4.86 16.40 -19.25
CA GLU A 80 -4.53 17.09 -20.49
C GLU A 80 -4.67 16.20 -21.73
N TRP A 81 -4.80 14.87 -21.55
CA TRP A 81 -5.03 13.91 -22.64
C TRP A 81 -6.51 13.59 -22.86
N LEU A 82 -7.41 14.17 -22.06
CA LEU A 82 -8.84 13.94 -22.14
C LEU A 82 -9.52 14.99 -23.02
N SER A 83 -10.51 14.55 -23.79
CA SER A 83 -11.49 15.45 -24.39
C SER A 83 -12.39 16.09 -23.31
N PRO A 84 -13.09 17.20 -23.63
CA PRO A 84 -14.01 17.83 -22.69
C PRO A 84 -15.11 16.87 -22.17
N ASN A 85 -15.60 15.97 -23.03
CA ASN A 85 -16.60 14.98 -22.64
C ASN A 85 -16.02 13.93 -21.68
N GLU A 86 -14.86 13.37 -22.00
CA GLU A 86 -14.17 12.41 -21.13
C GLU A 86 -13.82 13.05 -19.78
N SER A 87 -13.36 14.30 -19.76
CA SER A 87 -13.06 15.00 -18.52
C SER A 87 -14.30 15.12 -17.61
N ARG A 88 -15.48 15.37 -18.19
CA ARG A 88 -16.74 15.43 -17.43
C ARG A 88 -17.12 14.06 -16.86
N GLU A 89 -16.96 12.99 -17.63
CA GLU A 89 -17.23 11.63 -17.16
C GLU A 89 -16.25 11.18 -16.06
N VAL A 90 -14.97 11.52 -16.21
CA VAL A 90 -13.93 11.27 -15.20
C VAL A 90 -14.23 12.00 -13.89
N LEU A 91 -14.68 13.26 -13.95
CA LEU A 91 -15.10 13.99 -12.74
C LEU A 91 -16.26 13.31 -12.02
N LEU A 92 -17.23 12.74 -12.75
CA LEU A 92 -18.32 11.97 -12.17
C LEU A 92 -17.81 10.67 -11.54
N ALA A 93 -16.88 9.97 -12.19
CA ALA A 93 -16.26 8.76 -11.67
C ALA A 93 -15.47 9.03 -10.37
N GLU A 94 -14.67 10.10 -10.33
CA GLU A 94 -13.93 10.53 -9.14
C GLU A 94 -14.87 10.92 -8.00
N ARG A 95 -15.94 11.67 -8.29
CA ARG A 95 -16.93 12.03 -7.26
C ARG A 95 -17.62 10.80 -6.69
N ARG A 96 -17.94 9.81 -7.53
CA ARG A 96 -18.50 8.52 -7.11
C ARG A 96 -17.54 7.74 -6.21
N GLU A 97 -16.27 7.64 -6.58
CA GLU A 97 -15.28 6.92 -5.76
C GLU A 97 -15.00 7.67 -4.44
N ASN A 98 -14.96 9.01 -4.46
CA ASN A 98 -14.87 9.82 -3.24
C ASN A 98 -16.03 9.55 -2.29
N LEU A 99 -17.27 9.57 -2.79
CA LEU A 99 -18.45 9.26 -1.97
C LEU A 99 -18.37 7.85 -1.39
N LYS A 100 -17.93 6.86 -2.18
CA LYS A 100 -17.72 5.49 -1.70
C LYS A 100 -16.69 5.43 -0.56
N THR A 101 -15.54 6.09 -0.71
CA THR A 101 -14.52 6.18 0.34
C THR A 101 -15.08 6.84 1.59
N CYS A 102 -15.78 7.96 1.44
CA CYS A 102 -16.44 8.67 2.54
C CYS A 102 -17.47 7.80 3.28
N MET A 103 -18.34 7.11 2.56
CA MET A 103 -19.40 6.26 3.11
C MET A 103 -18.87 5.04 3.87
N SER A 104 -17.58 4.70 3.73
CA SER A 104 -16.95 3.69 4.57
C SER A 104 -16.80 4.13 6.04
N GLY A 105 -16.79 5.43 6.32
CA GLY A 105 -16.53 6.00 7.65
C GLY A 105 -15.09 5.85 8.16
N ARG A 106 -14.28 5.00 7.53
CA ARG A 106 -12.91 4.66 7.96
C ARG A 106 -11.87 5.70 7.56
N PHE A 107 -11.91 6.13 6.31
CA PHE A 107 -10.84 6.94 5.71
C PHE A 107 -11.18 8.43 5.71
N LYS A 108 -11.34 9.03 6.90
CA LYS A 108 -11.75 10.44 7.07
C LYS A 108 -10.84 11.43 6.34
N SER A 109 -9.53 11.19 6.33
CA SER A 109 -8.54 12.04 5.65
C SER A 109 -8.61 11.96 4.11
N LEU A 110 -9.05 10.83 3.58
CA LEU A 110 -9.21 10.61 2.13
C LEU A 110 -10.59 11.03 1.62
N CYS A 111 -11.55 11.26 2.54
CA CYS A 111 -12.87 11.74 2.22
C CYS A 111 -12.87 13.26 1.95
N LYS A 112 -12.97 13.66 0.68
CA LYS A 112 -13.09 15.07 0.29
C LYS A 112 -14.54 15.52 0.47
N LYS A 113 -14.90 15.94 1.69
CA LYS A 113 -16.26 16.38 2.05
C LYS A 113 -16.74 17.58 1.22
N SER A 114 -15.84 18.41 0.71
CA SER A 114 -16.16 19.55 -0.16
C SER A 114 -16.77 19.15 -1.52
N LEU A 115 -16.64 17.89 -1.93
CA LEU A 115 -17.20 17.36 -3.17
C LEU A 115 -18.60 16.74 -2.99
N LEU A 116 -19.12 16.74 -1.76
CA LEU A 116 -20.39 16.12 -1.41
C LEU A 116 -21.54 17.12 -1.46
N THR A 117 -22.74 16.64 -1.79
CA THR A 117 -23.97 17.39 -1.50
C THR A 117 -24.24 17.39 0.01
N GLN A 118 -25.10 18.29 0.46
CA GLN A 118 -25.50 18.32 1.87
C GLN A 118 -26.14 16.99 2.34
N ALA A 119 -26.93 16.34 1.47
CA ALA A 119 -27.55 15.06 1.79
C ALA A 119 -26.51 13.92 1.89
N GLU A 120 -25.54 13.90 0.99
CA GLU A 120 -24.41 12.95 1.03
C GLU A 120 -23.55 13.19 2.29
N LEU A 121 -23.27 14.44 2.64
CA LEU A 121 -22.50 14.80 3.83
C LEU A 121 -23.17 14.28 5.10
N THR A 122 -24.49 14.44 5.24
CA THR A 122 -25.23 13.89 6.39
C THR A 122 -25.09 12.37 6.49
N GLN A 123 -25.17 11.66 5.37
CA GLN A 123 -24.98 10.20 5.36
C GLN A 123 -23.55 9.79 5.72
N VAL A 124 -22.55 10.52 5.20
CA VAL A 124 -21.14 10.29 5.49
C VAL A 124 -20.83 10.52 6.97
N LEU A 125 -21.35 11.59 7.57
CA LEU A 125 -21.17 11.85 9.01
C LEU A 125 -21.80 10.76 9.87
N ALA A 126 -22.95 10.22 9.47
CA ALA A 126 -23.55 9.08 10.14
C ALA A 126 -22.70 7.81 10.00
N ALA A 127 -22.12 7.55 8.83
CA ALA A 127 -21.20 6.43 8.61
C ALA A 127 -19.90 6.56 9.43
N GLU A 128 -19.32 7.76 9.51
CA GLU A 128 -18.16 8.06 10.34
C GLU A 128 -18.46 7.84 11.84
N ALA A 129 -19.62 8.28 12.31
CA ALA A 129 -20.04 8.05 13.70
C ALA A 129 -20.26 6.55 13.99
N ALA A 130 -20.84 5.82 13.05
CA ALA A 130 -21.04 4.38 13.18
C ALA A 130 -19.72 3.60 13.23
N GLU A 131 -18.74 3.93 12.38
CA GLU A 131 -17.43 3.28 12.40
C GLU A 131 -16.62 3.66 13.66
N ASN A 132 -16.74 4.90 14.14
CA ASN A 132 -16.17 5.31 15.42
C ASN A 132 -16.75 4.48 16.57
N LEU A 133 -18.08 4.37 16.65
CA LEU A 133 -18.75 3.56 17.66
C LEU A 133 -18.29 2.10 17.60
N LYS A 134 -18.19 1.51 16.40
CA LYS A 134 -17.67 0.16 16.20
C LYS A 134 -16.25 0.01 16.74
N THR A 135 -15.37 0.97 16.44
CA THR A 135 -13.98 0.99 16.94
C THR A 135 -13.96 1.04 18.47
N CYS A 136 -14.75 1.92 19.07
CA CYS A 136 -14.90 2.04 20.52
C CYS A 136 -15.42 0.76 21.18
N LEU A 137 -16.47 0.15 20.62
CA LEU A 137 -17.08 -1.07 21.15
C LEU A 137 -16.21 -2.33 20.94
N SER A 138 -15.18 -2.25 20.10
CA SER A 138 -14.18 -3.32 20.03
C SER A 138 -13.36 -3.42 21.32
N GLY A 139 -13.19 -2.30 22.03
CA GLY A 139 -12.31 -2.19 23.20
C GLY A 139 -10.81 -2.30 22.91
N ARG A 140 -10.42 -2.62 21.67
CA ARG A 140 -9.02 -2.92 21.29
C ARG A 140 -8.19 -1.69 20.94
N TYR A 141 -8.84 -0.64 20.43
CA TYR A 141 -8.17 0.56 19.94
C TYR A 141 -8.65 1.83 20.66
N PRO A 142 -8.35 2.01 21.97
CA PRO A 142 -8.80 3.20 22.71
C PRO A 142 -8.32 4.52 22.13
N SER A 143 -7.12 4.56 21.53
CA SER A 143 -6.53 5.73 20.88
C SER A 143 -7.28 6.17 19.62
N LEU A 144 -7.95 5.24 18.93
CA LEU A 144 -8.75 5.50 17.74
C LEU A 144 -10.24 5.71 18.05
N CYS A 145 -10.64 5.49 19.30
CA CYS A 145 -11.99 5.75 19.77
C CYS A 145 -12.15 7.24 20.12
N ASP A 146 -12.83 8.00 19.26
CA ASP A 146 -13.21 9.37 19.58
C ASP A 146 -14.42 9.37 20.52
N ARG A 147 -14.14 9.45 21.82
CA ARG A 147 -15.14 9.42 22.89
C ARG A 147 -16.05 10.64 22.87
N ALA A 148 -15.62 11.77 22.29
CA ALA A 148 -16.42 12.99 22.24
C ALA A 148 -17.65 12.85 21.31
N LEU A 149 -17.62 11.86 20.42
CA LEU A 149 -18.71 11.57 19.48
C LEU A 149 -19.71 10.53 20.02
N LEU A 150 -19.53 10.04 21.24
CA LEU A 150 -20.39 9.01 21.83
C LEU A 150 -21.49 9.63 22.72
N SER A 151 -22.66 9.00 22.72
CA SER A 151 -23.66 9.25 23.76
C SER A 151 -23.18 8.74 25.13
N PRO A 152 -23.74 9.23 26.26
CA PRO A 152 -23.36 8.73 27.58
C PRO A 152 -23.50 7.21 27.74
N GLN A 153 -24.54 6.63 27.12
CA GLN A 153 -24.75 5.18 27.11
C GLN A 153 -23.67 4.46 26.30
N GLN A 154 -23.36 4.95 25.10
CA GLN A 154 -22.31 4.38 24.24
C GLN A 154 -20.93 4.47 24.90
N LEU A 155 -20.66 5.58 25.60
CA LEU A 155 -19.42 5.78 26.33
C LEU A 155 -19.24 4.73 27.44
N ALA A 156 -20.29 4.46 28.22
CA ALA A 156 -20.27 3.43 29.24
C ALA A 156 -20.03 2.03 28.64
N GLN A 157 -20.66 1.72 27.50
CA GLN A 157 -20.43 0.47 26.78
C GLN A 157 -19.00 0.35 26.25
N ALA A 158 -18.44 1.43 25.69
CA ALA A 158 -17.05 1.45 25.22
C ALA A 158 -16.05 1.27 26.36
N GLN A 159 -16.29 1.89 27.54
CA GLN A 159 -15.48 1.69 28.74
C GLN A 159 -15.52 0.25 29.25
N GLU A 160 -16.67 -0.42 29.16
CA GLU A 160 -16.79 -1.83 29.49
C GLU A 160 -16.06 -2.71 28.48
N ALA A 161 -16.24 -2.45 27.18
CA ALA A 161 -15.55 -3.19 26.11
C ALA A 161 -14.03 -3.08 26.24
N GLU A 162 -13.51 -1.88 26.54
CA GLU A 162 -12.09 -1.62 26.78
C GLU A 162 -11.56 -2.40 28.00
N ARG A 163 -12.29 -2.38 29.12
CA ARG A 163 -11.93 -3.17 30.32
C ARG A 163 -11.97 -4.67 30.04
N SER A 164 -12.98 -5.14 29.32
CA SER A 164 -13.13 -6.53 28.92
C SER A 164 -12.01 -6.98 27.98
N ALA A 165 -11.65 -6.16 26.98
CA ALA A 165 -10.54 -6.43 26.08
C ALA A 165 -9.20 -6.46 26.84
N ALA A 166 -8.98 -5.53 27.76
CA ALA A 166 -7.79 -5.51 28.62
C ALA A 166 -7.72 -6.72 29.57
N ALA A 167 -8.86 -7.23 30.06
CA ALA A 167 -8.93 -8.42 30.91
C ALA A 167 -8.80 -9.73 30.12
N ALA A 168 -9.24 -9.75 28.86
CA ALA A 168 -9.12 -10.89 27.95
C ALA A 168 -7.71 -11.01 27.35
N ARG A 169 -6.88 -9.97 27.43
CA ARG A 169 -5.43 -10.08 27.18
C ARG A 169 -4.85 -11.15 28.12
N PRO A 170 -4.11 -12.15 27.62
CA PRO A 170 -3.54 -13.19 28.46
C PRO A 170 -2.79 -12.58 29.66
N GLN A 171 -3.16 -12.96 30.88
CA GLN A 171 -2.43 -12.64 32.10
C GLN A 171 -1.08 -13.38 32.17
N GLN A 172 -0.28 -13.35 31.11
CA GLN A 172 1.07 -13.89 31.12
C GLN A 172 2.07 -12.92 31.77
N SER A 173 1.71 -11.63 31.96
CA SER A 173 2.60 -10.63 32.57
C SER A 173 2.54 -10.55 34.11
N ARG A 174 1.65 -11.29 34.80
CA ARG A 174 1.61 -11.31 36.28
C ARG A 174 2.36 -12.48 36.94
N ARG A 175 2.96 -13.39 36.17
CA ARG A 175 3.78 -14.50 36.71
C ARG A 175 5.27 -14.42 36.40
N SER A 176 5.72 -13.47 35.60
CA SER A 176 7.12 -13.39 35.17
C SER A 176 8.10 -12.82 36.23
N SER A 177 7.63 -12.49 37.44
CA SER A 177 8.52 -12.12 38.56
C SER A 177 8.86 -13.27 39.50
N SER A 178 8.41 -14.50 39.23
CA SER A 178 8.80 -15.65 40.04
C SER A 178 9.02 -16.90 39.21
N GLY A 179 10.21 -16.96 38.61
CA GLY A 179 10.95 -18.20 38.50
C GLY A 179 10.76 -19.01 37.24
N LEU A 180 11.91 -19.51 36.78
CA LEU A 180 12.15 -20.64 35.90
C LEU A 180 12.32 -20.30 34.42
N ALA A 181 13.61 -20.22 34.07
CA ALA A 181 14.18 -20.57 32.78
C ALA A 181 13.30 -21.56 31.99
N GLY A 182 12.65 -21.04 30.96
CA GLY A 182 11.89 -21.80 29.96
C GLY A 182 12.33 -21.38 28.57
N ARG A 183 13.56 -21.74 28.23
CA ARG A 183 14.18 -21.51 26.92
C ARG A 183 13.50 -22.42 25.89
N SER A 184 12.43 -21.94 25.28
CA SER A 184 11.72 -22.65 24.21
C SER A 184 11.28 -21.66 23.12
N GLY A 185 12.22 -21.25 22.27
CA GLY A 185 11.95 -20.50 21.05
C GLY A 185 12.67 -21.17 19.88
N TYR A 186 11.92 -21.83 19.01
CA TYR A 186 12.42 -22.29 17.72
C TYR A 186 12.56 -21.05 16.83
N GLY A 187 13.77 -20.47 16.75
CA GLY A 187 14.10 -19.46 15.73
C GLY A 187 14.26 -18.00 16.15
N GLY A 188 14.63 -17.68 17.40
CA GLY A 188 15.04 -16.31 17.77
C GLY A 188 13.92 -15.26 17.76
N CYS A 189 12.67 -15.70 17.95
CA CYS A 189 11.50 -14.83 18.06
C CYS A 189 10.83 -14.95 19.43
N GLU A 190 10.45 -13.82 20.00
CA GLU A 190 9.72 -13.63 21.25
C GLU A 190 8.33 -13.03 20.92
N ASP A 191 7.27 -13.67 21.39
CA ASP A 191 5.89 -13.21 21.23
C ASP A 191 5.38 -12.49 22.50
N GLY A 192 4.18 -11.91 22.42
CA GLY A 192 3.54 -11.25 23.56
C GLY A 192 3.94 -9.80 23.78
N HIS A 193 4.70 -9.21 22.85
CA HIS A 193 5.00 -7.78 22.84
C HIS A 193 3.88 -6.96 22.21
N TRP A 194 3.84 -5.67 22.50
CA TRP A 194 3.03 -4.71 21.77
C TRP A 194 3.74 -3.36 21.66
N ILE A 195 3.37 -2.61 20.63
CA ILE A 195 3.95 -1.29 20.39
C ILE A 195 3.53 -0.34 21.52
N GLU A 196 4.49 0.23 22.24
CA GLU A 196 4.25 1.37 23.14
C GLU A 196 4.11 2.65 22.31
N SER A 197 5.02 2.87 21.36
CA SER A 197 5.01 4.02 20.46
C SER A 197 5.82 3.77 19.19
N VAL A 198 5.34 4.29 18.07
CA VAL A 198 6.12 4.47 16.84
C VAL A 198 6.63 5.90 16.79
N LEU A 199 7.93 6.08 16.55
CA LEU A 199 8.63 7.36 16.53
C LEU A 199 9.36 7.56 15.20
N SER A 200 9.77 8.80 14.94
CA SER A 200 10.61 9.16 13.78
C SER A 200 10.05 8.64 12.44
N ASP A 201 8.74 8.84 12.22
CA ASP A 201 8.04 8.41 11.01
C ASP A 201 8.25 6.92 10.68
N GLY A 202 8.20 6.06 11.71
CA GLY A 202 8.30 4.60 11.57
C GLY A 202 9.71 4.04 11.73
N SER A 203 10.75 4.87 11.71
CA SER A 203 12.13 4.37 11.80
C SER A 203 12.50 3.83 13.19
N ILE A 204 11.72 4.16 14.23
CA ILE A 204 11.92 3.67 15.59
C ILE A 204 10.61 3.11 16.15
N VAL A 205 10.64 1.87 16.62
CA VAL A 205 9.53 1.23 17.33
C VAL A 205 9.97 0.95 18.77
N LYS A 206 9.19 1.47 19.73
CA LYS A 206 9.37 1.16 21.15
C LYS A 206 8.29 0.19 21.58
N LEU A 207 8.69 -0.92 22.20
CA LEU A 207 7.78 -1.92 22.74
C LEU A 207 7.53 -1.68 24.24
N GLU A 208 6.52 -2.34 24.79
CA GLU A 208 6.05 -2.20 26.17
C GLU A 208 7.08 -2.60 27.23
N ASP A 209 8.01 -3.50 26.86
CA ASP A 209 9.09 -3.97 27.72
C ASP A 209 10.24 -2.93 27.82
N GLY A 210 10.09 -1.80 27.12
CA GLY A 210 11.08 -0.74 27.02
C GLY A 210 12.15 -0.99 25.97
N SER A 211 12.08 -2.09 25.22
CA SER A 211 12.97 -2.33 24.09
C SER A 211 12.73 -1.31 22.98
N VAL A 212 13.81 -0.92 22.33
CA VAL A 212 13.77 0.03 21.21
C VAL A 212 14.39 -0.64 20.00
N TRP A 213 13.69 -0.56 18.89
CA TRP A 213 14.04 -1.19 17.63
C TRP A 213 14.19 -0.13 16.55
N GLU A 214 15.29 -0.19 15.82
CA GLU A 214 15.50 0.60 14.61
C GLU A 214 15.03 -0.20 13.40
N VAL A 215 14.09 0.37 12.65
CA VAL A 215 13.49 -0.23 11.45
C VAL A 215 14.29 0.20 10.22
N ASP A 216 14.54 -0.74 9.33
CA ASP A 216 15.25 -0.46 8.07
C ASP A 216 14.47 0.56 7.22
N GLY A 217 15.17 1.48 6.56
CA GLY A 217 14.54 2.63 5.88
C GLY A 217 13.60 2.27 4.73
N ALA A 218 13.64 1.05 4.19
CA ALA A 218 12.67 0.59 3.20
C ALA A 218 11.31 0.23 3.83
N ASP A 219 11.34 -0.22 5.09
CA ASP A 219 10.19 -0.75 5.81
C ASP A 219 9.61 0.30 6.79
N SER A 220 10.27 1.45 6.97
CA SER A 220 9.81 2.51 7.88
C SER A 220 8.45 3.08 7.49
N VAL A 221 8.08 3.03 6.20
CA VAL A 221 6.76 3.46 5.73
C VAL A 221 5.65 2.53 6.25
N ASP A 222 5.94 1.24 6.36
CA ASP A 222 4.98 0.24 6.85
C ASP A 222 4.82 0.38 8.37
N SER A 223 5.93 0.45 9.12
CA SER A 223 5.88 0.65 10.56
C SER A 223 5.33 2.01 10.98
N ALA A 224 5.44 3.05 10.14
CA ALA A 224 4.84 4.37 10.40
C ALA A 224 3.32 4.34 10.53
N LEU A 225 2.68 3.33 9.94
CA LEU A 225 1.22 3.14 9.99
C LEU A 225 0.79 2.24 11.15
N TRP A 226 1.74 1.57 11.81
CA TRP A 226 1.44 0.71 12.94
C TRP A 226 0.98 1.52 14.15
N LEU A 227 0.03 0.94 14.88
CA LEU A 227 -0.64 1.63 15.97
C LEU A 227 0.03 1.29 17.29
N PRO A 228 0.13 2.25 18.24
CA PRO A 228 0.34 1.90 19.63
C PRO A 228 -0.69 0.84 20.04
N VAL A 229 -0.22 -0.16 20.79
CA VAL A 229 -0.88 -1.38 21.26
C VAL A 229 -1.02 -2.54 20.25
N SER A 230 -0.59 -2.39 18.99
CA SER A 230 -0.54 -3.51 18.03
C SER A 230 0.35 -4.64 18.56
N GLU A 231 -0.12 -5.89 18.40
CA GLU A 231 0.61 -7.09 18.83
C GLU A 231 1.83 -7.35 17.96
N ILE A 232 2.98 -7.57 18.60
CA ILE A 232 4.28 -7.74 17.96
C ILE A 232 4.90 -9.07 18.35
N VAL A 233 5.36 -9.81 17.34
CA VAL A 233 6.37 -10.86 17.52
C VAL A 233 7.71 -10.25 17.15
N ALA A 234 8.60 -10.15 18.15
CA ALA A 234 9.93 -9.58 18.01
C ALA A 234 10.95 -10.69 17.72
N CYS A 235 11.58 -10.66 16.56
CA CYS A 235 12.63 -11.58 16.17
C CYS A 235 13.98 -10.87 16.11
N ASP A 236 15.10 -11.60 16.15
CA ASP A 236 16.47 -11.04 16.11
C ASP A 236 16.69 -9.94 15.05
N ASN A 237 16.01 -10.02 13.89
CA ASN A 237 16.18 -9.10 12.76
C ASN A 237 14.87 -8.53 12.17
N LYS A 238 13.74 -8.69 12.86
CA LYS A 238 12.46 -8.15 12.37
C LYS A 238 11.42 -8.03 13.48
N LEU A 239 10.46 -7.14 13.27
CA LEU A 239 9.22 -7.10 14.03
C LEU A 239 8.07 -7.57 13.13
N ILE A 240 7.14 -8.35 13.68
CA ILE A 240 5.95 -8.82 12.96
C ILE A 240 4.73 -8.28 13.70
N ASN A 241 3.96 -7.42 13.05
CA ASN A 241 2.66 -6.96 13.52
C ASN A 241 1.60 -8.03 13.19
N THR A 242 1.12 -8.73 14.21
CA THR A 242 0.18 -9.85 14.04
C THR A 242 -1.26 -9.39 13.85
N ASP A 243 -1.59 -8.15 14.20
CA ASP A 243 -2.93 -7.59 13.96
C ASP A 243 -3.16 -7.26 12.48
N ASP A 244 -2.14 -6.72 11.83
CA ASP A 244 -2.19 -6.30 10.43
C ASP A 244 -1.58 -7.35 9.46
N ASN A 245 -0.99 -8.41 10.02
CA ASN A 245 -0.26 -9.46 9.28
C ASN A 245 0.85 -8.86 8.40
N GLU A 246 1.59 -7.92 8.97
CA GLU A 246 2.72 -7.20 8.36
C GLU A 246 4.01 -7.47 9.13
N SER A 247 5.15 -7.25 8.48
CA SER A 247 6.45 -7.38 9.14
C SER A 247 7.45 -6.38 8.58
N VAL A 248 8.31 -5.86 9.43
CA VAL A 248 9.41 -4.96 9.06
C VAL A 248 10.74 -5.52 9.52
N SER A 249 11.78 -5.34 8.71
CA SER A 249 13.16 -5.64 9.07
C SER A 249 13.62 -4.60 10.10
N ALA A 250 14.10 -5.08 11.25
CA ALA A 250 14.44 -4.21 12.37
C ALA A 250 15.44 -4.87 13.30
N HIS A 251 16.23 -4.07 14.00
CA HIS A 251 17.17 -4.58 14.99
C HIS A 251 17.07 -3.82 16.31
N ARG A 252 17.26 -4.54 17.42
CA ARG A 252 17.16 -3.98 18.75
C ARG A 252 18.38 -3.11 19.07
N ILE A 253 18.12 -1.87 19.46
CA ILE A 253 19.14 -0.88 19.84
C ILE A 253 19.16 -0.58 21.33
N ARG A 254 18.13 -0.99 22.08
CA ARG A 254 18.03 -0.83 23.54
C ARG A 254 17.17 -1.91 24.19
#